data_AF-A0A821WF30-F1
#
_entry.id   AF-A0A821WF30-F1
#
_cell.length_a   1.000
_cell.length_b   1.000
_cell.length_c   1.000
_cell.angle_alpha   90.00
_cell.angle_beta   90.00
_cell.angle_gamma   90.00
#
_symmetry.space_group_name_H-M   'P 1'
#
loop_
_entity.id
_entity.type
_entity.pdbx_description
1 polymer ?
#
loop_
_entity_poly.entity_id
_entity_poly.type
_entity_poly.pdbx_seq_one_letter_code
_entity_poly.pdbx_strand_id
1 'polypeptide(L)'
;MMKEIGSAPDPLSFGWLLFRMNKFNKAERYVKYILTQLPSNTKEIGDAYNLLGLIYKDTHQLEQSVECYEKALDIYSQLNYHNSPQVIATHCNLGLAYLALGNSRNAEEQQRQAEEKLFNSSESKNSLLIAIVKNLKAKILTEYGDNTNALKNLRLVLKSKLEQLPLVHSSVASTLNAIGIVHENMNNNVKAFKYFQLALNIGMKTLSSDHLDLVDYHTNVGRIYYKQTQYELALQQFELALKIMDDYPRDDLDRISTLQKCITEAKEKLQ
;
A
#
# COMPACT_ATOMS: atom_id res chain seq x y z
N MET A 1 -11.30 -11.04 44.97
CA MET A 1 -11.31 -11.73 43.66
C MET A 1 -11.25 -10.64 42.59
N MET A 2 -10.03 -10.21 42.24
CA MET A 2 -9.80 -9.15 41.25
C MET A 2 -10.12 -9.70 39.85
N LYS A 3 -10.99 -9.00 39.13
CA LYS A 3 -11.14 -9.18 37.67
C LYS A 3 -9.85 -8.67 37.02
N GLU A 4 -9.20 -9.52 36.25
CA GLU A 4 -8.19 -9.10 35.28
C GLU A 4 -8.86 -8.14 34.28
N ILE A 5 -8.57 -6.85 34.44
CA ILE A 5 -8.88 -5.82 33.46
C ILE A 5 -7.81 -5.96 32.38
N GLY A 6 -8.25 -6.09 31.13
CA GLY A 6 -7.42 -6.43 29.98
C GLY A 6 -6.18 -5.54 29.80
N SER A 7 -5.19 -6.10 29.12
CA SER A 7 -3.96 -5.42 28.70
C SER A 7 -4.26 -3.99 28.23
N ALA A 8 -3.47 -3.03 28.69
CA ALA A 8 -3.55 -1.65 28.23
C ALA A 8 -3.61 -1.61 26.68
N PRO A 9 -4.48 -0.78 26.08
CA PRO A 9 -4.60 -0.70 24.63
C PRO A 9 -3.23 -0.31 24.03
N ASP A 10 -2.88 -0.95 22.90
CA ASP A 10 -1.64 -0.67 22.17
C ASP A 10 -1.50 0.85 21.95
N PRO A 11 -0.42 1.49 22.46
CA PRO A 11 -0.23 2.94 22.41
C PRO A 11 -0.22 3.50 20.99
N LEU A 12 0.04 2.67 19.98
CA LEU A 12 0.05 3.06 18.57
C LEU A 12 -1.31 2.91 17.88
N SER A 13 -2.33 2.36 18.54
CA SER A 13 -3.66 2.11 17.95
C SER A 13 -4.25 3.37 17.29
N PHE A 14 -4.11 4.53 17.94
CA PHE A 14 -4.60 5.79 17.40
C PHE A 14 -3.75 6.29 16.22
N GLY A 15 -2.44 6.06 16.24
CA GLY A 15 -1.55 6.33 15.10
C GLY A 15 -1.94 5.51 13.87
N TRP A 16 -2.19 4.21 14.05
CA TRP A 16 -2.68 3.33 12.99
C TRP A 16 -4.07 3.73 12.47
N LEU A 17 -4.95 4.24 13.34
CA LEU A 17 -6.25 4.78 12.93
C LEU A 17 -6.08 6.02 12.06
N LEU A 18 -5.28 7.00 12.51
CA LEU A 18 -5.00 8.21 11.75
C LEU A 18 -4.36 7.91 10.39
N PHE A 19 -3.42 6.96 10.36
CA PHE A 19 -2.80 6.47 9.12
C PHE A 19 -3.84 5.87 8.16
N ARG A 20 -4.72 4.99 8.64
CA ARG A 20 -5.80 4.40 7.81
C ARG A 20 -6.84 5.40 7.31
N MET A 21 -6.95 6.55 7.96
CA MET A 21 -7.77 7.68 7.51
C MET A 21 -6.98 8.66 6.62
N ASN A 22 -5.76 8.30 6.22
CA ASN A 22 -4.79 9.10 5.50
C ASN A 22 -4.52 10.48 6.11
N LYS A 23 -4.69 10.63 7.43
CA LYS A 23 -4.34 11.84 8.17
C LYS A 23 -2.86 11.81 8.55
N PHE A 24 -1.99 11.69 7.56
CA PHE A 24 -0.55 11.42 7.71
C PHE A 24 0.16 12.39 8.64
N ASN A 25 -0.03 13.71 8.47
CA ASN A 25 0.59 14.72 9.36
C ASN A 25 0.17 14.55 10.83
N LYS A 26 -1.08 14.15 11.09
CA LYS A 26 -1.55 13.89 12.46
C LYS A 26 -0.97 12.57 12.97
N ALA A 27 -0.95 11.54 12.14
CA ALA A 27 -0.38 10.25 12.47
C ALA A 27 1.11 10.38 12.82
N GLU A 28 1.89 11.08 11.99
CA GLU A 28 3.32 11.31 12.18
C GLU A 28 3.60 12.03 13.51
N ARG A 29 2.90 13.16 13.76
CA ARG A 29 3.04 13.91 15.01
C ARG A 29 2.70 13.06 16.23
N TYR A 30 1.62 12.29 16.14
CA TYR A 30 1.21 11.39 17.22
C TYR A 30 2.25 10.30 17.47
N VAL A 31 2.74 9.62 16.43
CA VAL A 31 3.72 8.54 16.58
C VAL A 31 5.06 9.07 17.11
N LYS A 32 5.52 10.24 16.62
CA LYS A 32 6.71 10.92 17.17
C LYS A 32 6.53 11.30 18.64
N TYR A 33 5.36 11.76 19.04
CA TYR A 33 5.05 11.99 20.46
C TYR A 33 5.11 10.69 21.26
N ILE A 34 4.46 9.62 20.81
CA ILE A 34 4.47 8.31 21.50
C ILE A 34 5.89 7.77 21.65
N LEU A 35 6.75 7.90 20.63
CA LEU A 35 8.16 7.51 20.71
C LEU A 35 8.92 8.17 21.88
N THR A 36 8.55 9.39 22.29
CA THR A 36 9.16 10.06 23.47
C THR A 36 8.68 9.50 24.82
N GLN A 37 7.57 8.76 24.82
CA GLN A 37 6.92 8.24 26.02
C GLN A 37 7.17 6.74 26.21
N LEU A 38 7.57 6.02 25.16
CA LEU A 38 7.83 4.60 25.23
C LEU A 38 9.11 4.31 26.05
N PRO A 39 9.10 3.26 26.91
CA PRO A 39 10.32 2.80 27.56
C PRO A 39 11.36 2.41 26.51
N SER A 40 12.65 2.62 26.81
CA SER A 40 13.73 2.26 25.90
C SER A 40 13.73 0.76 25.58
N ASN A 41 14.05 0.42 24.33
CA ASN A 41 14.22 -0.96 23.86
C ASN A 41 12.98 -1.85 24.08
N THR A 42 11.80 -1.36 23.66
CA THR A 42 10.58 -2.17 23.61
C THR A 42 10.15 -2.42 22.17
N LYS A 43 9.35 -3.48 21.98
CA LYS A 43 8.80 -3.86 20.67
C LYS A 43 7.95 -2.73 20.07
N GLU A 44 7.26 -1.97 20.91
CA GLU A 44 6.44 -0.83 20.50
C GLU A 44 7.27 0.27 19.80
N ILE A 45 8.56 0.42 20.12
CA ILE A 45 9.44 1.35 19.39
C ILE A 45 9.64 0.85 17.94
N GLY A 46 9.83 -0.46 17.74
CA GLY A 46 9.91 -1.07 16.41
C GLY A 46 8.60 -0.90 15.63
N ASP A 47 7.46 -1.12 16.29
CA ASP A 47 6.13 -0.92 15.70
C ASP A 47 5.92 0.56 15.28
N ALA A 48 6.39 1.49 16.10
CA ALA A 48 6.30 2.93 15.84
C ALA A 48 7.15 3.36 14.64
N TYR A 49 8.39 2.89 14.54
CA TYR A 49 9.24 3.15 13.38
C TYR A 49 8.68 2.50 12.11
N ASN A 50 8.13 1.29 12.19
CA ASN A 50 7.47 0.67 11.05
C ASN A 50 6.25 1.50 10.57
N LEU A 51 5.47 2.07 11.49
CA LEU A 51 4.36 2.97 11.15
C LEU A 51 4.86 4.30 10.56
N LEU A 52 5.94 4.89 11.09
CA LEU A 52 6.57 6.07 10.47
C LEU A 52 7.07 5.76 9.05
N GLY A 53 7.65 4.58 8.83
CA GLY A 53 8.05 4.13 7.50
C GLY A 53 6.87 4.10 6.53
N LEU A 54 5.72 3.60 6.96
CA LEU A 54 4.50 3.59 6.14
C LEU A 54 4.01 5.00 5.82
N ILE A 55 3.97 5.87 6.83
CA ILE A 55 3.58 7.28 6.67
C ILE A 55 4.49 7.96 5.65
N TYR A 56 5.80 7.88 5.84
CA TYR A 56 6.76 8.52 4.94
C TYR A 56 6.65 7.98 3.51
N LYS A 57 6.49 6.67 3.35
CA LYS A 57 6.31 6.04 2.04
C LYS A 57 5.04 6.54 1.34
N ASP A 58 3.92 6.67 2.05
CA ASP A 58 2.65 7.15 1.47
C ASP A 58 2.63 8.68 1.25
N THR A 59 3.56 9.42 1.87
CA THR A 59 3.84 10.84 1.59
C THR A 59 5.03 11.07 0.66
N HIS A 60 5.50 10.02 -0.04
CA HIS A 60 6.66 10.03 -0.97
C HIS A 60 8.00 10.51 -0.40
N GLN A 61 8.16 10.47 0.92
CA GLN A 61 9.42 10.66 1.63
C GLN A 61 10.18 9.31 1.68
N LEU A 62 10.58 8.81 0.51
CA LEU A 62 10.98 7.40 0.34
C LEU A 62 12.25 7.03 1.11
N GLU A 63 13.26 7.88 1.14
CA GLU A 63 14.52 7.67 1.87
C GLU A 63 14.28 7.60 3.38
N GLN A 64 13.47 8.51 3.92
CA GLN A 64 13.09 8.50 5.35
C GLN A 64 12.26 7.27 5.70
N SER A 65 11.44 6.79 4.75
CA SER A 65 10.71 5.53 4.89
C SER A 65 11.67 4.34 5.04
N VAL A 66 12.68 4.25 4.17
CA VAL A 66 13.72 3.21 4.24
C VAL A 66 14.43 3.25 5.60
N GLU A 67 14.90 4.42 6.03
CA GLU A 67 15.57 4.60 7.32
C GLU A 67 14.71 4.13 8.50
N CYS A 68 13.41 4.43 8.47
CA CYS A 68 12.48 4.01 9.53
C CYS A 68 12.28 2.49 9.55
N TYR A 69 12.13 1.84 8.40
CA TYR A 69 12.01 0.38 8.36
C TYR A 69 13.30 -0.31 8.81
N GLU A 70 14.47 0.20 8.43
CA GLU A 70 15.75 -0.35 8.87
C GLU A 70 15.94 -0.23 10.38
N LYS A 71 15.57 0.93 10.97
CA LYS A 71 15.52 1.10 12.44
C LYS A 71 14.56 0.13 13.11
N ALA A 72 13.36 -0.08 12.54
CA ALA A 72 12.41 -1.04 13.07
C ALA A 72 12.98 -2.47 13.08
N LEU A 73 13.61 -2.89 11.98
CA LEU A 73 14.25 -4.21 11.86
C LEU A 73 15.40 -4.40 12.85
N ASP A 74 16.24 -3.39 13.06
CA ASP A 74 17.32 -3.42 14.06
C ASP A 74 16.76 -3.61 15.48
N ILE A 75 15.72 -2.86 15.86
CA ILE A 75 15.05 -3.01 17.17
C ILE A 75 14.46 -4.41 17.33
N TYR A 76 13.75 -4.92 16.33
CA TYR A 76 13.19 -6.27 16.39
C TYR A 76 14.27 -7.34 16.52
N SER A 77 15.42 -7.15 15.85
CA SER A 77 16.57 -8.05 15.95
C SER A 77 17.15 -8.07 17.37
N GLN A 78 17.38 -6.89 17.97
CA GLN A 78 17.89 -6.76 19.34
C GLN A 78 16.97 -7.39 20.39
N LEU A 79 15.67 -7.40 20.11
CA LEU A 79 14.63 -7.99 20.97
C LEU A 79 14.28 -9.45 20.63
N ASN A 80 15.00 -10.09 19.70
CA ASN A 80 14.80 -11.46 19.27
C ASN A 80 13.43 -11.77 18.63
N TYR A 81 12.81 -10.80 17.93
CA TYR A 81 11.56 -10.98 17.18
C TYR A 81 11.77 -11.48 15.74
N HIS A 82 12.88 -12.19 15.48
CA HIS A 82 13.45 -12.46 14.14
C HIS A 82 12.47 -12.96 13.06
N ASN A 83 11.48 -13.78 13.42
CA ASN A 83 10.53 -14.40 12.48
C ASN A 83 9.06 -14.03 12.78
N SER A 84 8.84 -12.93 13.50
CA SER A 84 7.50 -12.45 13.82
C SER A 84 6.78 -11.91 12.57
N PRO A 85 5.43 -11.91 12.56
CA PRO A 85 4.65 -11.32 11.47
C PRO A 85 5.01 -9.85 11.21
N GLN A 86 5.34 -9.09 12.26
CA GLN A 86 5.76 -7.69 12.14
C GLN A 86 7.05 -7.58 11.33
N VAL A 87 8.07 -8.38 11.62
CA VAL A 87 9.34 -8.35 10.87
C VAL A 87 9.14 -8.74 9.41
N ILE A 88 8.33 -9.76 9.13
CA ILE A 88 8.01 -10.19 7.76
C ILE A 88 7.31 -9.06 7.00
N ALA A 89 6.33 -8.40 7.62
CA ALA A 89 5.64 -7.25 7.04
C ALA A 89 6.58 -6.06 6.83
N THR A 90 7.50 -5.79 7.76
CA THR A 90 8.49 -4.71 7.65
C THR A 90 9.45 -4.95 6.48
N HIS A 91 9.95 -6.18 6.28
CA HIS A 91 10.72 -6.49 5.07
C HIS A 91 9.90 -6.27 3.79
N CYS A 92 8.62 -6.68 3.78
CA CYS A 92 7.76 -6.44 2.62
C CYS A 92 7.60 -4.95 2.33
N ASN A 93 7.36 -4.13 3.37
CA ASN A 93 7.21 -2.68 3.23
C ASN A 93 8.50 -2.00 2.79
N LEU A 94 9.64 -2.42 3.33
CA LEU A 94 10.96 -1.94 2.91
C LEU A 94 11.24 -2.29 1.45
N GLY A 95 10.87 -3.51 1.02
CA GLY A 95 10.97 -3.91 -0.39
C GLY A 95 10.09 -3.04 -1.31
N LEU A 96 8.88 -2.69 -0.88
CA LEU A 96 8.00 -1.78 -1.62
C LEU A 96 8.58 -0.35 -1.71
N ALA A 97 9.23 0.14 -0.65
CA ALA A 97 9.91 1.43 -0.64
C ALA A 97 11.12 1.43 -1.58
N TYR A 98 11.92 0.36 -1.58
CA TYR A 98 13.03 0.20 -2.53
C TYR A 98 12.56 0.17 -3.99
N LEU A 99 11.42 -0.47 -4.30
CA LEU A 99 10.84 -0.40 -5.64
C LEU A 99 10.44 1.02 -6.03
N ALA A 100 9.85 1.79 -5.10
CA ALA A 100 9.48 3.18 -5.37
C ALA A 100 10.71 4.06 -5.64
N LEU A 101 11.86 3.74 -5.04
CA LEU A 101 13.15 4.37 -5.32
C LEU A 101 13.82 3.88 -6.61
N GLY A 102 13.19 2.96 -7.36
CA GLY A 102 13.79 2.32 -8.54
C GLY A 102 14.91 1.32 -8.23
N ASN A 103 15.06 0.91 -6.97
CA ASN A 103 16.09 -0.04 -6.54
C ASN A 103 15.54 -1.48 -6.47
N SER A 104 15.38 -2.10 -7.63
CA SER A 104 14.84 -3.47 -7.73
C SER A 104 15.71 -4.53 -7.04
N ARG A 105 17.04 -4.35 -7.04
CA ARG A 105 17.97 -5.29 -6.40
C ARG A 105 17.76 -5.37 -4.89
N ASN A 106 17.63 -4.23 -4.22
CA ASN A 106 17.36 -4.23 -2.79
C ASN A 106 15.95 -4.75 -2.49
N ALA A 107 14.96 -4.45 -3.33
CA ALA A 107 13.62 -5.01 -3.18
C ALA A 107 13.59 -6.55 -3.25
N GLU A 108 14.37 -7.15 -4.16
CA GLU A 108 14.52 -8.60 -4.24
C GLU A 108 15.20 -9.20 -3.02
N GLU A 109 16.18 -8.51 -2.44
CA GLU A 109 16.79 -8.95 -1.19
C GLU A 109 15.75 -8.95 -0.07
N GLN A 110 14.95 -7.89 0.07
CA GLN A 110 13.88 -7.85 1.06
C GLN A 110 12.82 -8.92 0.82
N GLN A 111 12.51 -9.24 -0.45
CA GLN A 111 11.63 -10.36 -0.78
C GLN A 111 12.20 -11.70 -0.30
N ARG A 112 13.51 -11.95 -0.49
CA ARG A 112 14.17 -13.17 0.01
C ARG A 112 14.13 -13.25 1.53
N GLN A 113 14.46 -12.16 2.21
CA GLN A 113 14.41 -12.07 3.67
C GLN A 113 13.00 -12.33 4.21
N ALA A 114 11.97 -11.76 3.57
CA ALA A 114 10.58 -11.99 3.96
C ALA A 114 10.14 -13.47 3.74
N GLU A 115 10.54 -14.09 2.63
CA GLU A 115 10.27 -15.50 2.35
C GLU A 115 10.97 -16.44 3.35
N GLU A 116 12.24 -16.18 3.67
CA GLU A 116 13.02 -16.97 4.65
C GLU A 116 12.41 -16.87 6.05
N LYS A 117 12.12 -15.65 6.52
CA LYS A 117 11.53 -15.44 7.85
C LYS A 117 10.14 -16.05 7.97
N LEU A 118 9.34 -15.97 6.91
CA LEU A 118 8.04 -16.65 6.87
C LEU A 118 8.19 -18.17 6.95
N PHE A 119 9.13 -18.75 6.21
CA PHE A 119 9.41 -20.19 6.24
C PHE A 119 9.80 -20.65 7.66
N ASN A 120 10.63 -19.86 8.35
CA ASN A 120 11.10 -20.14 9.71
C ASN A 120 10.13 -19.66 10.82
N SER A 121 8.95 -19.15 10.47
CA SER A 121 7.95 -18.66 11.43
C SER A 121 7.02 -19.78 11.89
N SER A 122 6.55 -19.71 13.15
CA SER A 122 5.43 -20.53 13.63
C SER A 122 4.14 -20.27 12.84
N GLU A 123 4.04 -19.10 12.19
CA GLU A 123 2.93 -18.68 11.33
C GLU A 123 3.19 -18.90 9.83
N SER A 124 4.09 -19.82 9.47
CA SER A 124 4.41 -20.14 8.07
C SER A 124 3.21 -20.53 7.19
N LYS A 125 2.11 -20.98 7.80
CA LYS A 125 0.85 -21.33 7.13
C LYS A 125 -0.22 -20.23 7.21
N ASN A 126 0.07 -19.09 7.85
CA ASN A 126 -0.86 -17.96 7.93
C ASN A 126 -1.07 -17.39 6.54
N SER A 127 -2.29 -17.54 6.01
CA SER A 127 -2.57 -17.19 4.63
C SER A 127 -2.52 -15.68 4.38
N LEU A 128 -2.87 -14.82 5.34
CA LEU A 128 -2.70 -13.37 5.19
C LEU A 128 -1.22 -12.99 5.10
N LEU A 129 -0.38 -13.60 5.92
CA LEU A 129 1.05 -13.32 5.90
C LEU A 129 1.71 -13.79 4.60
N ILE A 130 1.33 -14.98 4.12
CA ILE A 130 1.68 -15.46 2.78
C ILE A 130 1.22 -14.45 1.72
N ALA A 131 -0.01 -13.92 1.82
CA ALA A 131 -0.54 -12.97 0.86
C ALA A 131 0.27 -11.66 0.83
N ILE A 132 0.76 -11.17 1.97
CA ILE A 132 1.63 -9.99 2.03
C ILE A 132 2.94 -10.25 1.28
N VAL A 133 3.62 -11.37 1.55
CA VAL A 133 4.87 -11.75 0.86
C VAL A 133 4.66 -11.96 -0.64
N LYS A 134 3.53 -12.56 -1.03
CA LYS A 134 3.17 -12.75 -2.45
C LYS A 134 2.86 -11.43 -3.16
N ASN A 135 2.36 -10.43 -2.43
CA ASN A 135 2.07 -9.12 -2.99
C ASN A 135 3.35 -8.37 -3.37
N LEU A 136 4.38 -8.36 -2.50
CA LEU A 136 5.68 -7.78 -2.86
C LEU A 136 6.27 -8.50 -4.08
N LYS A 137 6.27 -9.84 -4.09
CA LYS A 137 6.72 -10.64 -5.24
C LYS A 137 6.02 -10.25 -6.53
N ALA A 138 4.69 -10.10 -6.50
CA ALA A 138 3.93 -9.70 -7.66
C ALA A 138 4.32 -8.31 -8.16
N LYS A 139 4.57 -7.36 -7.25
CA LYS A 139 5.01 -6.01 -7.63
C LYS A 139 6.38 -6.05 -8.31
N ILE A 140 7.36 -6.76 -7.74
CA ILE A 140 8.69 -6.97 -8.35
C ILE A 140 8.57 -7.58 -9.75
N LEU A 141 7.77 -8.63 -9.91
CA LEU A 141 7.56 -9.28 -11.21
C LEU A 141 6.88 -8.36 -12.23
N THR A 142 5.99 -7.49 -11.77
CA THR A 142 5.33 -6.49 -12.63
C THR A 142 6.34 -5.48 -13.17
N GLU A 143 7.27 -5.00 -12.33
CA GLU A 143 8.35 -4.09 -12.74
C GLU A 143 9.28 -4.73 -13.79
N TYR A 144 9.54 -6.03 -13.68
CA TYR A 144 10.30 -6.77 -14.69
C TYR A 144 9.51 -7.12 -15.95
N GLY A 145 8.21 -6.81 -16.01
CA GLY A 145 7.34 -7.17 -17.11
C GLY A 145 6.95 -8.66 -17.15
N ASP A 146 7.27 -9.45 -16.12
CA ASP A 146 6.78 -10.83 -15.96
C ASP A 146 5.33 -10.83 -15.46
N ASN A 147 4.45 -10.35 -16.34
CA ASN A 147 3.03 -10.17 -16.08
C ASN A 147 2.33 -11.52 -15.78
N THR A 148 2.81 -12.63 -16.35
CA THR A 148 2.23 -13.96 -16.15
C THR A 148 2.42 -14.43 -14.71
N ASN A 149 3.65 -14.37 -14.19
CA ASN A 149 3.90 -14.75 -12.80
C ASN A 149 3.38 -13.71 -11.81
N ALA A 150 3.35 -12.42 -12.16
CA ALA A 150 2.69 -11.40 -11.37
C ALA A 150 1.20 -11.72 -11.15
N LEU A 151 0.44 -12.02 -12.22
CA LEU A 151 -0.96 -12.43 -12.13
C LEU A 151 -1.16 -13.70 -11.30
N LYS A 152 -0.27 -14.69 -11.43
CA LYS A 152 -0.32 -15.92 -10.63
C LYS A 152 -0.22 -15.61 -9.14
N ASN A 153 0.72 -14.75 -8.73
CA ASN A 153 0.88 -14.35 -7.33
C ASN A 153 -0.32 -13.52 -6.85
N LEU A 154 -0.79 -12.53 -7.63
CA LEU A 154 -1.95 -11.71 -7.25
C LEU A 154 -3.24 -12.51 -7.10
N ARG A 155 -3.45 -13.57 -7.89
CA ARG A 155 -4.59 -14.48 -7.72
C ARG A 155 -4.53 -15.24 -6.39
N LEU A 156 -3.34 -15.64 -5.94
CA LEU A 156 -3.16 -16.25 -4.62
C LEU A 156 -3.46 -15.25 -3.50
N VAL A 157 -2.98 -13.99 -3.64
CA VAL A 157 -3.30 -12.90 -2.71
C VAL A 157 -4.81 -12.68 -2.63
N LEU A 158 -5.49 -12.59 -3.77
CA LEU A 158 -6.93 -12.38 -3.84
C LEU A 158 -7.69 -13.52 -3.18
N LYS A 159 -7.32 -14.78 -3.49
CA LYS A 159 -7.94 -15.96 -2.90
C LYS A 159 -7.80 -15.95 -1.37
N SER A 160 -6.60 -15.72 -0.86
CA SER A 160 -6.37 -15.68 0.59
C SER A 160 -7.18 -14.59 1.30
N LYS A 161 -7.30 -13.40 0.69
CA LYS A 161 -8.13 -12.32 1.23
C LYS A 161 -9.60 -12.71 1.26
N LEU A 162 -10.13 -13.33 0.19
CA LEU A 162 -11.54 -13.73 0.12
C LEU A 162 -11.92 -14.90 1.05
N GLU A 163 -10.94 -15.70 1.49
CA GLU A 163 -11.16 -16.74 2.51
C GLU A 163 -11.39 -16.16 3.91
N GLN A 164 -10.97 -14.92 4.16
CA GLN A 164 -10.96 -14.31 5.51
C GLN A 164 -11.73 -13.00 5.61
N LEU A 165 -11.99 -12.35 4.48
CA LEU A 165 -12.60 -11.04 4.40
C LEU A 165 -13.83 -11.09 3.50
N PRO A 166 -14.85 -10.26 3.78
CA PRO A 166 -15.96 -10.08 2.85
C PRO A 166 -15.48 -9.62 1.46
N LEU A 167 -16.25 -9.97 0.44
CA LEU A 167 -15.98 -9.53 -0.94
C LEU A 167 -15.87 -8.01 -1.06
N VAL A 168 -16.69 -7.28 -0.30
CA VAL A 168 -16.70 -5.82 -0.22
C VAL A 168 -15.79 -5.38 0.92
N HIS A 169 -14.47 -5.37 0.66
CA HIS A 169 -13.44 -4.92 1.60
C HIS A 169 -12.35 -4.15 0.85
N SER A 170 -11.83 -3.06 1.42
CA SER A 170 -10.85 -2.18 0.76
C SER A 170 -9.57 -2.92 0.31
N SER A 171 -9.08 -3.86 1.13
CA SER A 171 -7.93 -4.68 0.75
C SER A 171 -8.18 -5.61 -0.45
N VAL A 172 -9.45 -5.95 -0.76
CA VAL A 172 -9.80 -6.69 -1.99
C VAL A 172 -9.73 -5.75 -3.18
N ALA A 173 -10.20 -4.51 -3.04
CA ALA A 173 -10.10 -3.48 -4.08
C ALA A 173 -8.66 -3.24 -4.53
N SER A 174 -7.72 -3.11 -3.57
CA SER A 174 -6.31 -2.86 -3.91
C SER A 174 -5.67 -4.02 -4.68
N THR A 175 -6.00 -5.27 -4.35
CA THR A 175 -5.54 -6.43 -5.15
C THR A 175 -6.14 -6.45 -6.55
N LEU A 176 -7.44 -6.11 -6.69
CA LEU A 176 -8.09 -6.04 -8.00
C LEU A 176 -7.47 -4.94 -8.85
N ASN A 177 -7.15 -3.78 -8.27
CA ASN A 177 -6.43 -2.71 -8.96
C ASN A 177 -5.06 -3.17 -9.46
N ALA A 178 -4.28 -3.86 -8.62
CA ALA A 178 -2.99 -4.44 -9.03
C ALA A 178 -3.14 -5.44 -10.19
N ILE A 179 -4.17 -6.29 -10.18
CA ILE A 179 -4.49 -7.20 -11.30
C ILE A 179 -4.84 -6.41 -12.57
N GLY A 180 -5.57 -5.29 -12.42
CA GLY A 180 -5.88 -4.37 -13.51
C GLY A 180 -4.62 -3.78 -14.15
N ILE A 181 -3.67 -3.29 -13.34
CA ILE A 181 -2.38 -2.76 -13.80
C ILE A 181 -1.63 -3.82 -14.62
N VAL A 182 -1.52 -5.05 -14.11
CA VAL A 182 -0.82 -6.12 -14.84
C VAL A 182 -1.51 -6.44 -16.18
N HIS A 183 -2.85 -6.46 -16.21
CA HIS A 183 -3.57 -6.64 -17.47
C HIS A 183 -3.37 -5.47 -18.44
N GLU A 184 -3.25 -4.25 -17.93
CA GLU A 184 -2.95 -3.08 -18.75
C GLU A 184 -1.54 -3.16 -19.34
N ASN A 185 -0.54 -3.59 -18.57
CA ASN A 185 0.83 -3.82 -19.06
C ASN A 185 0.88 -4.88 -20.17
N MET A 186 -0.07 -5.83 -20.16
CA MET A 186 -0.27 -6.81 -21.23
C MET A 186 -1.11 -6.27 -22.42
N ASN A 187 -1.42 -4.97 -22.44
CA ASN A 187 -2.34 -4.32 -23.38
C ASN A 187 -3.76 -4.92 -23.42
N ASN A 188 -4.16 -5.64 -22.36
CA ASN A 188 -5.51 -6.19 -22.23
C ASN A 188 -6.45 -5.15 -21.59
N ASN A 189 -6.73 -4.09 -22.34
CA ASN A 189 -7.51 -2.95 -21.86
C ASN A 189 -8.92 -3.34 -21.37
N VAL A 190 -9.55 -4.35 -21.99
CA VAL A 190 -10.89 -4.83 -21.58
C VAL A 190 -10.85 -5.45 -20.18
N LYS A 191 -9.88 -6.33 -19.90
CA LYS A 191 -9.74 -6.92 -18.56
C LYS A 191 -9.27 -5.88 -17.55
N ALA A 192 -8.31 -5.03 -17.92
CA ALA A 192 -7.84 -3.94 -17.06
C ALA A 192 -8.99 -3.06 -16.60
N PHE A 193 -9.83 -2.60 -17.54
CA PHE A 193 -11.02 -1.80 -17.25
C PHE A 193 -11.97 -2.47 -16.27
N LYS A 194 -12.28 -3.76 -16.50
CA LYS A 194 -13.15 -4.53 -15.61
C LYS A 194 -12.61 -4.56 -14.17
N TYR A 195 -11.32 -4.81 -14.00
CA TYR A 195 -10.70 -4.87 -12.68
C TYR A 195 -10.61 -3.49 -12.01
N PHE A 196 -10.26 -2.44 -12.75
CA PHE A 196 -10.26 -1.06 -12.24
C PHE A 196 -11.66 -0.61 -11.80
N GLN A 197 -12.70 -0.90 -12.59
CA GLN A 197 -14.09 -0.60 -12.22
C GLN A 197 -14.53 -1.35 -10.96
N LEU A 198 -14.16 -2.63 -10.82
CA LEU A 198 -14.46 -3.40 -9.60
C LEU A 198 -13.73 -2.82 -8.38
N ALA A 199 -12.45 -2.47 -8.52
CA ALA A 199 -11.68 -1.83 -7.46
C ALA A 199 -12.30 -0.50 -7.03
N LEU A 200 -12.64 0.37 -8.00
CA LEU A 200 -13.29 1.65 -7.74
C LEU A 200 -14.64 1.48 -7.03
N ASN A 201 -15.50 0.57 -7.49
CA ASN A 201 -16.82 0.33 -6.89
C ASN A 201 -16.70 -0.16 -5.43
N ILE A 202 -15.79 -1.10 -5.16
CA ILE A 202 -15.54 -1.56 -3.78
C ILE A 202 -14.94 -0.43 -2.94
N GLY A 203 -13.96 0.32 -3.48
CA GLY A 203 -13.35 1.47 -2.83
C GLY A 203 -14.39 2.49 -2.39
N MET A 204 -15.25 2.93 -3.31
CA MET A 204 -16.31 3.91 -3.03
C MET A 204 -17.32 3.46 -1.97
N LYS A 205 -17.47 2.14 -1.74
CA LYS A 205 -18.35 1.57 -0.70
C LYS A 205 -17.66 1.39 0.65
N THR A 206 -16.34 1.32 0.68
CA THR A 206 -15.58 0.87 1.86
C THR A 206 -14.61 1.90 2.41
N LEU A 207 -14.22 2.88 1.60
CA LEU A 207 -13.29 3.94 1.94
C LEU A 207 -14.03 5.25 2.16
N SER A 208 -13.43 6.16 2.92
CA SER A 208 -13.90 7.54 2.97
C SER A 208 -13.70 8.20 1.60
N SER A 209 -14.54 9.18 1.27
CA SER A 209 -14.51 9.85 -0.04
C SER A 209 -13.21 10.59 -0.33
N ASP A 210 -12.43 10.89 0.72
CA ASP A 210 -11.12 11.53 0.65
C ASP A 210 -9.96 10.53 0.61
N HIS A 211 -10.19 9.22 0.52
CA HIS A 211 -9.11 8.23 0.63
C HIS A 211 -8.21 8.18 -0.64
N LEU A 212 -6.88 8.15 -0.48
CA LEU A 212 -5.92 8.20 -1.59
C LEU A 212 -6.03 7.03 -2.58
N ASP A 213 -6.34 5.82 -2.14
CA ASP A 213 -6.62 4.71 -3.07
C ASP A 213 -7.66 5.06 -4.15
N LEU A 214 -8.65 5.91 -3.84
CA LEU A 214 -9.65 6.35 -4.81
C LEU A 214 -9.04 7.21 -5.92
N VAL A 215 -7.96 7.96 -5.63
CA VAL A 215 -7.19 8.73 -6.62
C VAL A 215 -6.62 7.77 -7.66
N ASP A 216 -5.93 6.71 -7.22
CA ASP A 216 -5.32 5.73 -8.11
C ASP A 216 -6.40 4.97 -8.92
N TYR A 217 -7.54 4.63 -8.30
CA TYR A 217 -8.64 3.94 -8.99
C TYR A 217 -9.31 4.81 -10.06
N HIS A 218 -9.64 6.06 -9.73
CA HIS A 218 -10.18 7.02 -10.70
C HIS A 218 -9.19 7.28 -11.85
N THR A 219 -7.91 7.48 -11.52
CA THR A 219 -6.86 7.69 -12.53
C THR A 219 -6.74 6.51 -13.48
N ASN A 220 -6.75 5.28 -12.97
CA ASN A 220 -6.66 4.08 -13.80
C ASN A 220 -7.88 3.88 -14.70
N VAL A 221 -9.09 4.15 -14.20
CA VAL A 221 -10.31 4.15 -15.01
C VAL A 221 -10.24 5.24 -16.10
N GLY A 222 -9.84 6.46 -15.73
CA GLY A 222 -9.68 7.59 -16.66
C GLY A 222 -8.68 7.31 -17.77
N ARG A 223 -7.54 6.69 -17.45
CA ARG A 223 -6.52 6.27 -18.43
C ARG A 223 -7.08 5.29 -19.45
N ILE A 224 -7.92 4.34 -19.03
CA ILE A 224 -8.56 3.44 -19.99
C ILE A 224 -9.59 4.16 -20.87
N TYR A 225 -10.41 5.06 -20.30
CA TYR A 225 -11.32 5.87 -21.10
C TYR A 225 -10.57 6.71 -22.15
N TYR A 226 -9.44 7.30 -21.77
CA TYR A 226 -8.58 8.06 -22.67
C TYR A 226 -8.06 7.18 -23.82
N LYS A 227 -7.56 5.97 -23.52
CA LYS A 227 -7.15 4.98 -24.54
C LYS A 227 -8.30 4.53 -25.45
N GLN A 228 -9.54 4.59 -24.96
CA GLN A 228 -10.76 4.28 -25.73
C GLN A 228 -11.33 5.51 -26.45
N THR A 229 -10.61 6.63 -26.50
CA THR A 229 -11.05 7.91 -27.10
C THR A 229 -12.31 8.51 -26.48
N GLN A 230 -12.68 8.08 -25.28
CA GLN A 230 -13.80 8.62 -24.50
C GLN A 230 -13.27 9.74 -23.61
N TYR A 231 -12.84 10.84 -24.23
CA TYR A 231 -12.08 11.89 -23.56
C TYR A 231 -12.88 12.64 -22.50
N GLU A 232 -14.19 12.82 -22.69
CA GLU A 232 -15.07 13.45 -21.70
C GLU A 232 -15.16 12.61 -20.42
N LEU A 233 -15.32 11.28 -20.56
CA LEU A 233 -15.34 10.37 -19.41
C LEU A 233 -13.97 10.28 -18.75
N ALA A 234 -12.90 10.28 -19.53
CA ALA A 234 -11.54 10.33 -18.99
C ALA A 234 -11.31 11.58 -18.14
N LEU A 235 -11.67 12.75 -18.69
CA LEU A 235 -11.56 14.03 -18.02
C LEU A 235 -12.34 14.05 -16.70
N GLN A 236 -13.59 13.59 -16.69
CA GLN A 236 -14.38 13.48 -15.47
C GLN A 236 -13.69 12.64 -14.38
N GLN A 237 -13.10 11.50 -14.76
CA GLN A 237 -12.38 10.66 -13.80
C GLN A 237 -11.12 11.33 -13.26
N PHE A 238 -10.34 12.00 -14.11
CA PHE A 238 -9.15 12.72 -13.67
C PHE A 238 -9.48 13.91 -12.76
N GLU A 239 -10.57 14.63 -13.04
CA GLU A 239 -11.04 15.73 -12.18
C GLU A 239 -11.54 15.23 -10.82
N LEU A 240 -12.21 14.06 -10.77
CA LEU A 240 -12.56 13.42 -9.49
C LEU A 240 -11.31 13.03 -8.68
N ALA A 241 -10.30 12.46 -9.34
CA ALA A 241 -9.03 12.12 -8.69
C ALA A 241 -8.31 13.37 -8.16
N LEU A 242 -8.26 14.46 -8.94
CA LEU A 242 -7.64 15.71 -8.53
C LEU A 242 -8.36 16.37 -7.34
N LYS A 243 -9.69 16.34 -7.34
CA LYS A 243 -10.49 16.87 -6.23
C LYS A 243 -10.18 16.19 -4.90
N ILE A 244 -9.91 14.89 -4.91
CA ILE A 244 -9.51 14.16 -3.70
C ILE A 244 -8.13 14.63 -3.22
N MET A 245 -7.22 14.96 -4.14
CA MET A 245 -5.87 15.45 -3.84
C MET A 245 -5.85 16.89 -3.28
N ASP A 246 -6.86 17.72 -3.51
CA ASP A 246 -6.92 19.10 -3.00
C ASP A 246 -6.84 19.18 -1.46
N ASP A 247 -7.28 18.11 -0.77
CA ASP A 247 -7.28 18.01 0.69
C ASP A 247 -5.95 17.45 1.27
N TYR A 248 -4.97 17.13 0.42
CA TYR A 248 -3.70 16.50 0.83
C TYR A 248 -2.50 17.44 0.86
N PRO A 249 -1.46 17.13 1.66
CA PRO A 249 -0.23 17.90 1.68
C PRO A 249 0.39 17.97 0.28
N ARG A 250 0.87 19.16 -0.11
CA ARG A 250 1.46 19.41 -1.44
C ARG A 250 2.76 18.66 -1.71
N ASP A 251 3.20 17.78 -0.81
CA ASP A 251 4.46 17.05 -0.94
C ASP A 251 4.33 15.86 -1.94
N ASP A 252 3.11 15.43 -2.27
CA ASP A 252 2.83 14.50 -3.39
C ASP A 252 2.71 15.26 -4.73
N LEU A 253 3.75 16.05 -5.06
CA LEU A 253 3.80 16.85 -6.29
C LEU A 253 3.72 15.97 -7.56
N ASP A 254 4.20 14.72 -7.47
CA ASP A 254 4.25 13.80 -8.60
C ASP A 254 2.86 13.31 -9.00
N ARG A 255 1.99 12.91 -8.05
CA ARG A 255 0.60 12.54 -8.41
C ARG A 255 -0.17 13.75 -8.94
N ILE A 256 -0.05 14.92 -8.31
CA ILE A 256 -0.77 16.13 -8.73
C ILE A 256 -0.34 16.53 -10.15
N SER A 257 0.97 16.58 -10.42
CA SER A 257 1.49 16.94 -11.74
C SER A 257 1.09 15.92 -12.81
N THR A 258 1.10 14.62 -12.47
CA THR A 258 0.62 13.56 -13.37
C THR A 258 -0.85 13.74 -13.71
N LEU A 259 -1.71 14.03 -12.72
CA LEU A 259 -3.14 14.27 -12.94
C LEU A 259 -3.39 15.51 -13.80
N GLN A 260 -2.70 16.62 -13.51
CA GLN A 260 -2.80 17.85 -14.28
C GLN A 260 -2.39 17.65 -15.74
N LYS A 261 -1.35 16.85 -15.99
CA LYS A 261 -0.96 16.45 -17.33
C LYS A 261 -2.07 15.66 -18.02
N CYS A 262 -2.62 14.61 -17.39
CA CYS A 262 -3.71 13.83 -17.96
C CYS A 262 -4.96 14.68 -18.27
N ILE A 263 -5.30 15.63 -17.40
CA ILE A 263 -6.40 16.59 -17.62
C ILE A 263 -6.13 17.48 -18.83
N THR A 264 -4.91 17.99 -18.95
CA THR A 264 -4.51 18.86 -20.07
C THR A 264 -4.58 18.09 -21.39
N GLU A 265 -4.00 16.90 -21.45
CA GLU A 265 -4.04 16.03 -22.63
C GLU A 265 -5.48 15.67 -23.03
N ALA A 266 -6.36 15.36 -22.07
CA ALA A 266 -7.77 15.10 -22.36
C ALA A 266 -8.50 16.32 -22.91
N LYS A 267 -8.22 17.52 -22.38
CA LYS A 267 -8.81 18.79 -22.86
C LYS A 267 -8.36 19.14 -24.28
N GLU A 268 -7.10 18.91 -24.61
CA GLU A 268 -6.58 19.14 -25.97
C GLU A 268 -7.25 18.24 -27.01
N LYS A 269 -7.63 17.01 -26.64
CA LYS A 269 -8.35 16.09 -27.54
C LYS A 269 -9.82 16.45 -27.76
N LEU A 270 -10.37 17.35 -26.94
CA LEU A 270 -11.76 17.83 -27.02
C LEU A 270 -11.90 19.14 -27.81
N GLN A 271 -10.78 19.77 -28.19
CA GLN A 271 -10.73 20.99 -29.02
C GLN A 271 -10.66 20.63 -30.50
#